data_AF-A0AAW2U6R7-F1
#
_entry.id   AF-A0AAW2U6R7-F1
#
_cell.length_a   1.000
_cell.length_b   1.000
_cell.length_c   1.000
_cell.angle_alpha   90.00
_cell.angle_beta   90.00
_cell.angle_gamma   90.00
#
_symmetry.space_group_name_H-M   'P 1'
#
loop_
_entity.id
_entity.type
_entity.pdbx_description
1 polymer ?
#
loop_
_entity_poly.entity_id
_entity_poly.type
_entity_poly.pdbx_seq_one_letter_code
_entity_poly.pdbx_strand_id
1 'polypeptide(L)'
;MQRFVEAVHEVPHVNHELLASIVQQNLRSGRFKESIAGKPPATMEDLLMRSQKYIRIEESNALTLSQSAKRKDRGEEKEPKKKEERKHLPPTGFTLYTPLNAPREEILVLAENKV
;
A
#
# COMPACT_ATOMS: atom_id res chain seq x y z
N MET A 1 -12.50 2.99 18.00
CA MET A 1 -12.03 2.18 19.15
C MET A 1 -12.75 2.51 20.45
N GLN A 2 -12.94 3.78 20.79
CA GLN A 2 -13.55 4.18 22.07
C GLN A 2 -14.90 3.51 22.38
N ARG A 3 -15.83 3.49 21.42
CA ARG A 3 -17.13 2.80 21.57
C ARG A 3 -17.02 1.31 21.91
N PHE A 4 -15.98 0.63 21.41
CA PHE A 4 -15.77 -0.79 21.72
C PHE A 4 -15.28 -0.97 23.16
N VAL A 5 -14.36 -0.11 23.61
CA VAL A 5 -13.84 -0.13 24.99
C VAL A 5 -14.98 0.13 25.98
N GLU A 6 -15.80 1.15 25.72
CA GLU A 6 -16.97 1.46 26.55
C GLU A 6 -17.95 0.28 26.64
N ALA A 7 -18.32 -0.32 25.52
CA ALA A 7 -19.22 -1.47 25.51
C ALA A 7 -18.64 -2.70 26.22
N VAL A 8 -17.32 -2.94 26.13
CA VAL A 8 -16.65 -4.05 26.84
C VAL A 8 -16.72 -3.88 28.35
N HIS A 9 -16.64 -2.65 28.85
CA HIS A 9 -16.70 -2.38 30.30
C HIS A 9 -18.08 -2.64 30.91
N GLU A 10 -19.15 -2.61 30.12
CA GLU A 10 -20.51 -2.95 30.57
C GLU A 10 -20.72 -4.46 30.74
N VAL A 11 -19.87 -5.28 30.13
CA VAL A 11 -19.99 -6.75 30.18
C VAL A 11 -19.08 -7.30 31.29
N PRO A 12 -19.64 -7.98 32.31
CA PRO A 12 -18.84 -8.55 33.39
C PRO A 12 -18.03 -9.77 32.90
N HIS A 13 -16.85 -9.98 33.52
CA HIS A 13 -16.00 -11.16 33.35
C HIS A 13 -15.51 -11.47 31.92
N VAL A 14 -15.32 -10.46 31.08
CA VAL A 14 -14.85 -10.69 29.72
C VAL A 14 -13.34 -10.96 29.65
N ASN A 15 -12.97 -12.04 28.95
CA ASN A 15 -11.58 -12.40 28.68
C ASN A 15 -11.04 -11.63 27.44
N HIS A 16 -9.81 -11.14 27.52
CA HIS A 16 -9.11 -10.47 26.44
C HIS A 16 -8.90 -11.37 25.20
N GLU A 17 -8.66 -12.67 25.39
CA GLU A 17 -8.55 -13.63 24.27
C GLU A 17 -9.85 -13.74 23.48
N LEU A 18 -10.98 -13.80 24.20
CA LEU A 18 -12.31 -13.82 23.59
C LEU A 18 -12.55 -12.54 22.80
N LEU A 19 -12.23 -11.38 23.37
CA LEU A 19 -12.37 -10.10 22.68
C LEU A 19 -11.48 -9.98 21.46
N ALA A 20 -10.24 -10.48 21.54
CA ALA A 20 -9.35 -10.55 20.38
C ALA A 20 -9.95 -11.40 19.26
N SER A 21 -10.56 -12.55 19.61
CA SER A 21 -11.22 -13.43 18.63
C SER A 21 -12.43 -12.75 17.96
N ILE A 22 -13.27 -12.08 18.74
CA ILE A 22 -14.44 -11.34 18.24
C ILE A 22 -13.99 -10.22 17.32
N VAL A 23 -13.00 -9.43 17.73
CA VAL A 23 -12.42 -8.37 16.90
C VAL A 23 -11.90 -8.98 15.60
N GLN A 24 -11.04 -10.00 15.67
CA GLN A 24 -10.44 -10.63 14.49
C GLN A 24 -11.47 -11.17 13.49
N GLN A 25 -12.55 -11.79 13.97
CA GLN A 25 -13.63 -12.30 13.12
C GLN A 25 -14.35 -11.18 12.37
N ASN A 26 -14.54 -10.03 13.02
CA ASN A 26 -15.25 -8.87 12.47
C ASN A 26 -14.34 -7.92 11.65
N LEU A 27 -13.05 -8.20 11.55
CA LEU A 27 -12.15 -7.44 10.69
C LEU A 27 -12.23 -7.90 9.24
N ARG A 28 -12.13 -6.91 8.33
CA ARG A 28 -11.81 -7.15 6.93
C ARG A 28 -10.45 -7.86 6.83
N SER A 29 -10.27 -8.67 5.80
CA SER A 29 -8.96 -9.26 5.49
C SER A 29 -7.94 -8.14 5.27
N GLY A 30 -6.77 -8.25 5.90
CA GLY A 30 -5.73 -7.24 5.85
C GLY A 30 -4.75 -7.32 7.00
N ARG A 31 -3.79 -6.39 7.00
CA ARG A 31 -2.60 -6.43 7.86
C ARG A 31 -2.93 -6.45 9.35
N PHE A 32 -4.01 -5.78 9.77
CA PHE A 32 -4.39 -5.79 11.19
C PHE A 32 -4.93 -7.17 11.61
N LYS A 33 -5.80 -7.79 10.80
CA LYS A 33 -6.32 -9.14 11.05
C LYS A 33 -5.20 -10.18 11.08
N GLU A 34 -4.28 -10.12 10.13
CA GLU A 34 -3.07 -10.95 10.08
C GLU A 34 -2.19 -10.76 11.32
N SER A 35 -2.03 -9.52 11.79
CA SER A 35 -1.23 -9.23 12.97
C SER A 35 -1.80 -9.80 14.26
N ILE A 36 -3.13 -9.93 14.39
CA ILE A 36 -3.77 -10.61 15.52
C ILE A 36 -3.58 -12.13 15.39
N ALA A 37 -3.78 -12.68 14.18
CA ALA A 37 -3.63 -14.12 13.92
C ALA A 37 -2.20 -14.62 14.18
N GLY A 38 -1.19 -13.90 13.68
CA GLY A 38 0.20 -14.32 13.77
C GLY A 38 0.82 -14.14 15.16
N LYS A 39 0.34 -13.14 15.93
CA LYS A 39 0.73 -12.94 17.31
C LYS A 39 -0.49 -12.52 18.13
N PRO A 40 -1.19 -13.44 18.80
CA PRO A 40 -2.32 -13.08 19.64
C PRO A 40 -1.93 -12.02 20.70
N PRO A 41 -2.81 -11.05 20.99
CA PRO A 41 -2.53 -10.03 22.00
C PRO A 41 -2.55 -10.63 23.41
N ALA A 42 -1.56 -10.28 24.23
CA ALA A 42 -1.41 -10.82 25.59
C ALA A 42 -2.29 -10.11 26.64
N THR A 43 -2.77 -8.90 26.33
CA THR A 43 -3.63 -8.11 27.19
C THR A 43 -4.61 -7.29 26.35
N MET A 44 -5.66 -6.76 27.00
CA MET A 44 -6.56 -5.80 26.35
C MET A 44 -5.82 -4.57 25.84
N GLU A 45 -4.87 -4.05 26.62
CA GLU A 45 -4.10 -2.87 26.25
C GLU A 45 -3.24 -3.10 25.01
N ASP A 46 -2.62 -4.27 24.87
CA ASP A 46 -1.87 -4.65 23.66
C ASP A 46 -2.81 -4.67 22.43
N LEU A 47 -4.02 -5.23 22.57
CA LEU A 47 -5.02 -5.20 21.50
C LEU A 47 -5.40 -3.77 21.11
N LEU A 48 -5.63 -2.88 22.08
CA LEU A 48 -6.01 -1.48 21.83
C LEU A 48 -4.87 -0.69 21.18
N MET A 49 -3.65 -0.79 21.72
CA MET A 49 -2.46 -0.14 21.18
C MET A 49 -2.19 -0.58 19.75
N ARG A 50 -2.31 -1.89 19.49
CA ARG A 50 -2.13 -2.45 18.15
C ARG A 50 -3.22 -2.00 17.20
N SER A 51 -4.48 -1.97 17.63
CA SER A 51 -5.60 -1.43 16.85
C SER A 51 -5.33 0.02 16.45
N GLN A 52 -4.92 0.85 17.41
CA GLN A 52 -4.64 2.27 17.17
C GLN A 52 -3.48 2.48 16.19
N LYS A 53 -2.43 1.64 16.26
CA LYS A 53 -1.33 1.65 15.29
C LYS A 53 -1.84 1.41 13.87
N TYR A 54 -2.66 0.38 13.66
CA TYR A 54 -3.14 0.05 12.31
C TYR A 54 -4.15 1.06 11.77
N ILE A 55 -5.00 1.65 12.61
CA ILE A 55 -5.87 2.77 12.24
C ILE A 55 -5.02 3.93 11.66
N ARG A 56 -3.98 4.36 12.36
CA ARG A 56 -3.11 5.46 11.88
C ARG A 56 -2.43 5.12 10.54
N ILE A 57 -2.00 3.86 10.37
CA ILE A 57 -1.39 3.39 9.11
C ILE A 57 -2.40 3.47 7.97
N GLU A 58 -3.61 2.94 8.16
CA GLU A 58 -4.66 2.95 7.14
C GLU A 58 -5.14 4.37 6.81
N GLU A 59 -5.32 5.23 7.81
CA GLU A 59 -5.69 6.64 7.63
C GLU A 59 -4.62 7.40 6.83
N SER A 60 -3.34 7.23 7.17
CA SER A 60 -2.22 7.84 6.42
C SER A 60 -2.18 7.36 4.97
N ASN A 61 -2.35 6.06 4.76
CA ASN A 61 -2.39 5.48 3.42
C ASN A 61 -3.58 6.00 2.61
N ALA A 62 -4.77 6.09 3.20
CA ALA A 62 -5.96 6.65 2.54
C ALA A 62 -5.75 8.11 2.10
N LEU A 63 -5.08 8.92 2.92
CA LEU A 63 -4.73 10.30 2.57
C LEU A 63 -3.79 10.36 1.36
N THR A 64 -2.74 9.55 1.33
CA THR A 64 -1.79 9.52 0.18
C THR A 64 -2.44 9.03 -1.12
N LEU A 65 -3.33 8.02 -1.04
CA LEU A 65 -4.14 7.57 -2.17
C LEU A 65 -5.10 8.66 -2.66
N SER A 66 -5.78 9.37 -1.76
CA SER A 66 -6.68 10.47 -2.14
C SER A 66 -5.94 11.66 -2.77
N GLN A 67 -4.72 11.97 -2.31
CA GLN A 67 -3.89 13.04 -2.87
C GLN A 67 -3.32 12.65 -4.24
N SER A 68 -2.91 11.40 -4.42
CA SER A 68 -2.45 10.92 -5.73
C SER A 68 -3.60 10.85 -6.75
N ALA A 69 -4.81 10.44 -6.32
CA ALA A 69 -6.01 10.49 -7.15
C ALA A 69 -6.40 11.92 -7.55
N LYS A 70 -6.40 12.89 -6.63
CA LYS A 70 -6.66 14.32 -6.94
C LYS A 70 -5.60 14.95 -7.84
N ARG A 71 -4.33 14.51 -7.76
CA ARG A 71 -3.27 14.97 -8.67
C ARG A 71 -3.43 14.41 -10.08
N LYS A 72 -4.03 13.23 -10.24
CA LYS A 72 -4.29 12.63 -11.54
C LYS A 72 -5.49 13.27 -12.26
N ASP A 73 -6.47 13.77 -11.52
CA ASP A 73 -7.67 14.44 -12.05
C ASP A 73 -7.44 15.92 -12.48
N ARG A 74 -6.32 16.54 -12.08
CA ARG A 74 -5.98 17.94 -12.39
C ARG A 74 -4.84 18.12 -13.39
N GLY A 75 -4.51 17.09 -14.17
CA GLY A 75 -3.26 17.06 -14.93
C GLY A 75 -3.32 16.43 -16.30
N GLU A 76 -4.43 16.58 -17.02
CA GLU A 76 -4.46 16.37 -18.48
C GLU A 76 -4.59 17.73 -19.18
N GLU A 77 -3.49 18.47 -19.29
CA GLU A 77 -3.18 19.27 -20.50
C GLU A 77 -1.71 19.74 -20.51
N LYS A 78 -0.98 19.18 -21.48
CA LYS A 78 0.21 19.67 -22.21
C LYS A 78 0.97 20.89 -21.66
N GLU A 79 2.22 20.70 -21.21
CA GLU A 79 3.44 21.01 -21.98
C GLU A 79 4.72 20.84 -21.13
N PRO A 80 5.88 20.50 -21.74
CA PRO A 80 7.09 20.13 -21.03
C PRO A 80 7.96 21.37 -20.74
N LYS A 81 8.17 21.70 -19.45
CA LYS A 81 9.21 22.65 -19.05
C LYS A 81 10.46 21.91 -18.59
N LYS A 82 11.48 21.98 -19.47
CA LYS A 82 12.89 21.69 -19.20
C LYS A 82 13.36 22.29 -17.86
N LYS A 83 14.17 21.51 -17.15
CA LYS A 83 15.23 21.84 -16.16
C LYS A 83 15.31 20.65 -15.20
N GLU A 84 16.44 20.04 -14.84
CA GLU A 84 17.85 20.30 -15.03
C GLU A 84 18.54 19.04 -14.45
N GLU A 85 19.66 18.64 -15.03
CA GLU A 85 20.61 17.61 -14.58
C GLU A 85 20.29 16.86 -13.28
N ARG A 86 19.71 15.65 -13.38
CA ARG A 86 19.82 14.65 -12.31
C ARG A 86 20.07 13.28 -12.93
N LYS A 87 21.37 12.97 -13.03
CA LYS A 87 22.01 11.64 -13.09
C LYS A 87 21.23 10.58 -13.88
N HIS A 88 21.71 10.30 -15.09
CA HIS A 88 21.31 9.15 -15.91
C HIS A 88 21.50 7.84 -15.12
N LEU A 89 20.46 7.44 -14.38
CA LEU A 89 20.26 6.04 -14.04
C LEU A 89 19.42 5.45 -15.18
N PRO A 90 19.88 4.38 -15.85
CA PRO A 90 19.06 3.74 -16.87
C PRO A 90 17.74 3.30 -16.22
N PRO A 91 16.59 3.51 -16.87
CA PRO A 91 15.32 2.99 -16.40
C PRO A 91 15.44 1.51 -16.08
N THR A 92 15.07 1.11 -14.87
CA THR A 92 15.00 -0.32 -14.52
C THR A 92 13.78 -0.89 -15.24
N GLY A 93 13.99 -1.44 -16.43
CA GLY A 93 12.97 -2.09 -17.25
C GLY A 93 12.79 -1.44 -18.63
N PHE A 94 12.38 -2.27 -19.59
CA PHE A 94 12.20 -1.85 -20.99
C PHE A 94 10.89 -1.08 -21.25
N THR A 95 10.14 -0.73 -20.21
CA THR A 95 8.81 -0.12 -20.33
C THR A 95 8.83 1.34 -20.76
N LEU A 96 10.00 1.99 -20.77
CA LEU A 96 10.16 3.40 -21.16
C LEU A 96 10.73 3.59 -22.57
N TYR A 97 10.96 2.52 -23.32
CA TYR A 97 11.50 2.62 -24.68
C TYR A 97 10.39 2.62 -25.73
N THR A 98 10.66 3.29 -26.84
CA THR A 98 9.84 3.18 -28.06
C THR A 98 9.88 1.72 -28.54
N PRO A 99 8.72 1.10 -28.82
CA PRO A 99 8.68 -0.21 -29.45
C PRO A 99 9.49 -0.22 -30.75
N LEU A 100 10.05 -1.37 -31.07
CA LEU A 100 10.78 -1.54 -32.32
C LEU A 100 9.80 -1.43 -33.50
N ASN A 101 10.21 -0.73 -34.56
CA ASN A 101 9.42 -0.58 -35.78
C ASN A 101 9.46 -1.81 -36.70
N ALA A 102 10.20 -2.85 -36.31
CA ALA A 102 10.45 -4.06 -37.07
C ALA A 102 10.59 -5.26 -36.12
N PRO A 103 10.36 -6.50 -36.59
CA PRO A 103 10.60 -7.70 -35.81
C PRO A 103 12.06 -7.85 -35.39
N ARG A 104 12.29 -8.59 -34.29
CA ARG A 104 13.60 -8.73 -33.66
C ARG A 104 14.64 -9.35 -34.60
N GLU A 105 14.21 -10.31 -35.41
CA GLU A 105 15.05 -11.05 -36.36
C GLU A 105 15.65 -10.12 -37.41
N GLU A 106 14.86 -9.19 -37.95
CA GLU A 106 15.29 -8.23 -38.96
C GLU A 106 16.33 -7.25 -38.39
N ILE A 107 16.11 -6.78 -37.15
CA ILE A 107 17.02 -5.86 -36.47
C ILE A 107 18.36 -6.50 -36.17
N LEU A 108 18.38 -7.79 -35.80
CA LEU A 108 19.62 -8.54 -35.56
C LEU A 108 20.44 -8.68 -36.84
N VAL A 109 19.82 -9.06 -37.96
CA VAL A 109 20.49 -9.16 -39.27
C VAL A 109 21.05 -7.80 -39.70
N LEU A 110 20.31 -6.71 -39.48
CA LEU A 110 20.74 -5.35 -39.83
C LEU A 110 21.91 -4.87 -38.97
N ALA A 111 21.98 -5.30 -37.72
CA ALA A 111 23.10 -5.01 -36.81
C ALA A 111 24.37 -5.79 -37.19
N GLU A 112 24.23 -7.05 -37.61
CA GLU A 112 25.34 -7.90 -38.06
C GLU A 112 25.95 -7.41 -39.38
N ASN A 113 25.12 -6.85 -40.28
CA ASN A 113 25.56 -6.32 -41.58
C ASN A 113 26.22 -4.93 -41.52
N LYS A 114 26.38 -4.32 -40.33
CA LYS A 114 26.98 -2.99 -40.13
C LYS A 114 28.36 -3.03 -39.44
N VAL A 115 29.04 -4.17 -39.49
CA VAL A 115 30.44 -4.33 -39.06
C VAL A 115 31.35 -4.46 -40.28
#